data_AF-A0A7J7M4U5-F1
#
_entry.id   AF-A0A7J7M4U5-F1
#
_cell.length_a   1.000
_cell.length_b   1.000
_cell.length_c   1.000
_cell.angle_alpha   90.00
_cell.angle_beta   90.00
_cell.angle_gamma   90.00
#
_symmetry.space_group_name_H-M   'P 1'
#
loop_
_entity.id
_entity.type
_entity.pdbx_description
1 polymer ?
#
loop_
_entity_poly.entity_id
_entity_poly.type
_entity_poly.pdbx_seq_one_letter_code
_entity_poly.pdbx_strand_id
1 'polypeptide(L)' 'MASSSSTPTTIPGIPNLAQVTIKLDKTNYMLWKSQLLPILYETNILQMVDGTTSPPEEMITVESKTIINHEFL' A
#
# COMPACT_ATOMS: atom_id res chain seq x y z
N MET A 1 28.15 11.41 20.86
CA MET A 1 27.00 11.79 20.02
C MET A 1 26.61 10.54 19.23
N ALA A 2 25.43 9.95 19.47
CA ALA A 2 24.99 8.77 18.75
C ALA A 2 24.29 9.20 17.47
N SER A 3 24.89 8.96 16.32
CA SER A 3 24.26 9.17 15.02
C SER A 3 23.25 8.06 14.79
N SER A 4 21.96 8.38 14.90
CA SER A 4 20.88 7.48 14.52
C SER A 4 20.92 7.31 13.00
N SER A 5 21.48 6.19 12.52
CA SER A 5 21.38 5.79 11.13
C SER A 5 19.94 5.31 10.88
N SER A 6 19.12 6.15 10.25
CA SER A 6 17.83 5.72 9.71
C SER A 6 18.08 5.02 8.39
N THR A 7 17.93 3.69 8.36
CA THR A 7 17.88 2.97 7.09
C THR A 7 16.63 3.39 6.32
N PRO A 8 16.72 3.70 5.03
CA PRO A 8 15.52 3.97 4.24
C PRO A 8 14.63 2.72 4.27
N THR A 9 13.38 2.88 4.70
CA THR A 9 12.39 1.81 4.67
C THR A 9 11.99 1.56 3.23
N THR A 10 12.59 0.54 2.61
CA THR A 10 12.17 0.04 1.30
C THR A 10 11.13 -1.05 1.51
N ILE A 11 9.87 -0.78 1.16
CA ILE A 11 8.84 -1.81 1.10
C ILE A 11 8.91 -2.45 -0.30
N PRO A 12 9.08 -3.78 -0.41
CA PRO A 12 9.02 -4.47 -1.69
C PRO A 12 7.70 -4.14 -2.41
N GLY A 13 7.77 -3.70 -3.67
CA GLY A 13 6.59 -3.36 -4.47
C GLY A 13 6.10 -1.91 -4.36
N ILE A 14 6.65 -1.09 -3.45
CA ILE A 14 6.30 0.32 -3.32
C ILE A 14 7.56 1.18 -3.47
N PRO A 15 7.98 1.49 -4.71
CA PRO A 15 9.10 2.40 -4.95
C PRO A 15 8.85 3.75 -4.26
N ASN A 16 9.93 4.42 -3.85
CA ASN A 16 9.90 5.78 -3.33
C ASN A 16 9.12 6.02 -2.04
N LEU A 17 8.61 5.00 -1.35
CA LEU A 17 7.91 5.20 -0.07
C LEU A 17 8.77 5.87 1.00
N ALA A 18 10.09 5.61 0.99
CA ALA A 18 11.05 6.28 1.86
C ALA A 18 11.13 7.82 1.66
N GLN A 19 10.58 8.34 0.56
CA GLN A 19 10.51 9.78 0.28
C GLN A 19 9.36 10.47 1.04
N VAL A 20 8.40 9.70 1.57
CA VAL A 20 7.36 10.20 2.47
C VAL A 20 7.97 10.36 3.87
N THR A 21 8.61 11.51 4.09
CA THR A 21 9.35 11.79 5.33
C THR A 21 8.47 12.34 6.46
N ILE A 22 7.24 12.73 6.14
CA ILE A 22 6.31 13.33 7.09
C ILE A 22 5.38 12.25 7.64
N LYS A 23 5.33 12.09 8.96
CA LYS A 23 4.36 11.20 9.61
C LYS A 23 2.97 11.81 9.54
N LEU A 24 1.95 11.03 9.19
CA LEU A 24 0.56 11.47 9.21
C LEU A 24 0.12 11.90 10.62
N ASP A 25 -0.53 13.05 10.69
CA ASP A 25 -1.13 13.67 11.87
C ASP A 25 -2.42 14.42 11.45
N LYS A 26 -3.24 14.80 12.43
CA LYS A 26 -4.52 15.48 12.25
C LYS A 26 -4.42 16.86 11.56
N THR A 27 -3.24 17.46 11.52
CA THR A 27 -3.01 18.80 10.93
C THR A 27 -2.32 18.78 9.58
N ASN A 28 -1.75 17.64 9.16
CA ASN A 28 -0.90 17.58 7.97
C ASN A 28 -1.41 16.62 6.88
N TYR A 29 -2.66 16.15 7.00
CA TYR A 29 -3.28 15.22 6.05
C TYR A 29 -3.12 15.67 4.59
N MET A 30 -3.33 16.96 4.28
CA MET A 30 -3.24 17.47 2.91
C MET A 30 -1.83 17.28 2.31
N LEU A 31 -0.80 17.60 3.11
CA LEU A 31 0.60 17.52 2.70
C LEU A 31 1.04 16.06 2.62
N TRP A 32 0.70 15.25 3.63
CA TRP A 32 0.95 13.81 3.63
C TRP A 32 0.31 13.14 2.40
N LYS A 33 -0.94 13.48 2.09
CA LYS A 33 -1.66 12.97 0.92
C LYS A 33 -0.96 13.36 -0.38
N SER A 34 -0.46 14.60 -0.52
CA SER A 34 0.27 15.00 -1.72
C SER A 34 1.58 14.24 -1.95
N GLN A 35 2.22 13.76 -0.88
CA GLN A 35 3.44 12.94 -0.97
C GLN A 35 3.12 11.48 -1.28
N LEU A 36 2.07 10.93 -0.68
CA LEU A 36 1.73 9.52 -0.84
C LEU A 36 0.95 9.22 -2.13
N LEU A 37 0.03 10.10 -2.55
CA LEU A 37 -0.89 9.85 -3.66
C LEU A 37 -0.18 9.49 -4.99
N PRO A 38 0.90 10.19 -5.42
CA PRO A 38 1.61 9.82 -6.64
C PRO A 38 2.20 8.41 -6.57
N ILE A 39 2.72 8.01 -5.41
CA ILE A 39 3.30 6.68 -5.19
C ILE A 39 2.21 5.61 -5.34
N LEU A 40 1.04 5.81 -4.75
CA LEU A 40 -0.08 4.86 -4.86
C LEU A 40 -0.63 4.77 -6.29
N TYR A 41 -0.63 5.89 -7.02
CA TYR A 41 -1.08 5.93 -8.40
C TYR A 41 -0.11 5.21 -9.34
N GLU A 42 1.19 5.48 -9.23
CA GLU A 42 2.24 4.84 -10.05
C GLU A 42 2.33 3.34 -9.81
N THR A 43 2.01 2.88 -8.60
CA THR A 43 2.03 1.46 -8.23
C THR A 43 0.69 0.75 -8.48
N ASN A 44 -0.31 1.46 -9.01
CA ASN A 44 -1.67 0.95 -9.24
C ASN A 44 -2.38 0.40 -7.97
N ILE A 45 -1.85 0.66 -6.77
CA ILE A 45 -2.45 0.20 -5.51
C ILE A 45 -3.46 1.20 -4.93
N LEU A 46 -3.59 2.39 -5.53
CA LEU A 46 -4.57 3.40 -5.11
C LEU A 46 -5.99 2.82 -5.02
N GLN A 47 -6.35 1.96 -5.97
CA GLN A 47 -7.66 1.31 -6.06
C GLN A 47 -7.99 0.39 -4.86
N MET A 48 -6.96 -0.08 -4.14
CA MET A 48 -7.14 -0.84 -2.88
C MET A 48 -7.38 0.09 -1.69
N VAL A 49 -6.87 1.32 -1.74
CA VAL A 49 -6.97 2.30 -0.64
C VAL A 49 -8.27 3.11 -0.71
N ASP A 50 -8.70 3.45 -1.92
CA ASP A 50 -9.94 4.20 -2.15
C ASP A 50 -11.19 3.30 -2.15
N GLY A 51 -11.02 1.98 -2.19
CA GLY A 51 -12.11 0.99 -2.20
C GLY A 51 -12.76 0.79 -3.57
N THR A 52 -12.16 1.30 -4.65
CA THR A 52 -12.63 1.07 -6.02
C THR A 52 -12.56 -0.40 -6.41
N THR A 53 -11.55 -1.11 -5.91
CA THR A 53 -11.37 -2.55 -6.13
C THR A 53 -11.65 -3.32 -4.85
N SER A 54 -12.59 -4.27 -4.92
CA SER A 54 -12.79 -5.23 -3.83
C SER A 54 -11.58 -6.17 -3.75
N PRO A 55 -11.11 -6.51 -2.54
CA PRO A 55 -10.14 -7.59 -2.39
C PRO A 55 -10.72 -8.90 -2.98
N PRO A 56 -9.87 -9.76 -3.56
CA PRO A 56 -10.29 -11.06 -4.05
C PRO A 56 -10.90 -11.90 -2.92
N GLU A 57 -11.91 -12.72 -3.24
CA GLU A 57 -12.46 -13.67 -2.27
C GLU A 57 -11.41 -14.72 -1.91
N GLU A 58 -11.32 -15.09 -0.63
CA GLU A 58 -10.36 -16.09 -0.13
C GLU A 58 -10.61 -17.48 -0.71
N MET A 59 -11.88 -17.80 -0.97
CA MET A 59 -12.31 -19.08 -1.51
C MET A 59 -13.17 -18.88 -2.74
N ILE A 60 -12.85 -19.59 -3.82
CA ILE A 60 -13.66 -19.63 -5.04
C ILE A 60 -14.21 -21.04 -5.26
N THR A 61 -15.42 -21.14 -5.81
CA THR A 61 -16.00 -22.42 -6.21
C THR A 61 -15.70 -22.66 -7.68
N VAL A 62 -14.82 -23.62 -7.98
CA VAL A 62 -14.52 -24.05 -9.34
C VAL A 62 -15.05 -25.47 -9.50
N GLU A 63 -15.93 -25.68 -10.47
CA GLU A 63 -16.49 -27.01 -10.80
C GLU A 63 -17.03 -27.76 -9.56
N SER A 64 -17.84 -27.09 -8.73
CA SER A 64 -18.43 -27.63 -7.49
C SER A 64 -17.43 -28.00 -6.36
N LYS A 65 -16.17 -27.59 -6.48
CA LYS A 65 -15.16 -27.70 -5.42
C LYS A 65 -14.74 -26.32 -4.92
N THR A 66 -14.80 -26.12 -3.61
CA THR A 66 -14.27 -24.92 -2.96
C THR A 66 -12.75 -25.03 -2.90
N ILE A 67 -12.05 -24.07 -3.52
CA ILE A 67 -10.58 -23.98 -3.54
C ILE A 67 -10.13 -22.60 -3.02
N ILE A 68 -8.93 -22.53 -2.48
CA ILE A 68 -8.29 -21.26 -2.10
C ILE A 68 -8.00 -20.46 -3.38
N ASN A 69 -8.36 -19.18 -3.37
CA ASN A 69 -8.08 -18.29 -4.48
C ASN A 69 -6.58 -17.95 -4.55
N HIS A 70 -5.95 -18.23 -5.69
CA HIS A 70 -4.54 -17.89 -5.89
C HIS A 70 -4.30 -16.37 -5.99
N GLU A 71 -5.32 -15.59 -6.36
CA GLU A 71 -5.25 -14.13 -6.42
C GLU A 71 -5.34 -13.48 -5.02
N PHE A 72 -5.66 -14.26 -3.98
CA PHE A 72 -5.71 -13.76 -2.60
C PHE A 72 -4.33 -13.74 -1.90
N LEU A 73 -3.32 -14.46 -2.43
CA LEU A 73 -2.01 -14.68 -1.80
C LEU A 73 -0.89 -13.79 -2.35
#